data_AF-A0A3N0CR41-F1
#
_entry.id   AF-A0A3N0CR41-F1
#
_cell.length_a   1.000
_cell.length_b   1.000
_cell.length_c   1.000
_cell.angle_alpha   90.00
_cell.angle_beta   90.00
_cell.angle_gamma   90.00
#
_symmetry.space_group_name_H-M   'P 1'
#
loop_
_entity.id
_entity.type
_entity.pdbx_description
1 polymer ?
#
loop_
_entity_poly.entity_id
_entity_poly.type
_entity_poly.pdbx_seq_one_letter_code
_entity_poly.pdbx_strand_id
1 'polypeptide(L)'
;MNPVTGLALGRIVIGVGALAAPDLASKVFRLDGENNKQLPYMTRMFASREIVLGAVTLASKGKARRQLVAVGIAVDGADAFAGYDAMRSGAVTNQTGIGLVAPAVGAMIAGAIGLFSRG
;
A
#
# COMPACT_ATOMS: atom_id res chain seq x y z
N MET A 1 -11.89 0.73 -16.37
CA MET A 1 -10.92 -0.35 -16.07
C MET A 1 -11.52 -1.28 -15.01
N ASN A 2 -11.23 -2.58 -15.05
CA ASN A 2 -11.61 -3.49 -13.97
C ASN A 2 -10.99 -2.99 -12.63
N PRO A 3 -11.76 -2.88 -11.53
CA PRO A 3 -11.27 -2.31 -10.26
C PRO A 3 -10.02 -3.00 -9.73
N VAL A 4 -9.94 -4.33 -9.85
CA VAL A 4 -8.77 -5.12 -9.42
C VAL A 4 -7.55 -4.84 -10.30
N THR A 5 -7.75 -4.63 -11.60
CA THR A 5 -6.64 -4.25 -12.50
C THR A 5 -6.11 -2.86 -12.16
N GLY A 6 -7.01 -1.90 -11.89
CA GLY A 6 -6.62 -0.57 -11.45
C GLY A 6 -5.86 -0.59 -10.13
N LEU A 7 -6.37 -1.33 -9.13
CA LEU A 7 -5.70 -1.52 -7.85
C LEU A 7 -4.30 -2.12 -8.01
N ALA A 8 -4.16 -3.20 -8.77
CA ALA A 8 -2.89 -3.88 -8.94
C ALA A 8 -1.86 -3.01 -9.69
N LEU A 9 -2.28 -2.27 -10.71
CA LEU A 9 -1.42 -1.29 -11.39
C LEU A 9 -1.02 -0.15 -10.45
N GLY A 10 -1.95 0.36 -9.63
CA GLY A 10 -1.66 1.38 -8.63
C GLY A 10 -0.57 0.94 -7.66
N ARG A 11 -0.66 -0.28 -7.11
CA ARG A 11 0.38 -0.87 -6.25
C ARG A 11 1.73 -0.95 -6.93
N ILE A 12 1.76 -1.39 -8.19
CA ILE A 12 3.01 -1.47 -8.97
C ILE A 12 3.60 -0.08 -9.18
N VAL A 13 2.80 0.91 -9.59
CA VAL A 13 3.31 2.28 -9.84
C VAL A 13 3.85 2.91 -8.55
N ILE A 14 3.10 2.81 -7.46
CA ILE A 14 3.51 3.32 -6.15
C ILE A 14 4.78 2.59 -5.69
N GLY A 15 4.81 1.27 -5.79
CA GLY A 15 5.94 0.45 -5.40
C GLY A 15 7.19 0.76 -6.23
N VAL A 16 7.09 0.83 -7.56
CA VAL A 16 8.23 1.18 -8.43
C VAL A 16 8.75 2.58 -8.09
N GLY A 17 7.85 3.55 -7.90
CA GLY A 17 8.22 4.90 -7.47
C GLY A 17 8.96 4.92 -6.13
N ALA A 18 8.43 4.21 -5.13
CA ALA A 18 9.03 4.10 -3.80
C ALA A 18 10.34 3.29 -3.79
N LEU A 19 10.52 2.35 -4.71
CA LEU A 19 11.76 1.59 -4.86
C LEU A 19 12.87 2.46 -5.48
N ALA A 20 12.53 3.19 -6.53
CA ALA A 20 13.45 4.03 -7.30
C ALA A 20 13.81 5.34 -6.56
N ALA A 21 12.82 5.97 -5.92
CA ALA A 21 12.95 7.25 -5.24
C ALA A 21 12.33 7.19 -3.83
N PRO A 22 12.92 6.43 -2.90
CA PRO A 22 12.33 6.22 -1.57
C PRO A 22 12.21 7.52 -0.77
N ASP A 23 13.20 8.42 -0.85
CA ASP A 23 13.14 9.69 -0.11
C ASP A 23 11.97 10.57 -0.56
N LEU A 24 11.68 10.56 -1.87
CA LEU A 24 10.51 11.25 -2.41
C LEU A 24 9.22 10.58 -1.93
N ALA A 25 9.15 9.25 -1.93
CA ALA A 25 7.99 8.53 -1.43
C ALA A 25 7.75 8.80 0.06
N SER A 26 8.80 8.79 0.89
CA SER A 26 8.74 9.16 2.31
C SER A 26 8.17 10.57 2.50
N LYS A 27 8.61 11.54 1.68
CA LYS A 27 8.07 12.91 1.70
C LYS A 27 6.59 12.98 1.31
N VAL A 28 6.16 12.20 0.32
CA VAL A 28 4.73 12.10 -0.07
C VAL A 28 3.89 11.57 1.08
N PHE A 29 4.39 10.57 1.82
CA PHE A 29 3.76 10.06 3.04
C PHE A 29 3.99 10.93 4.29
N ARG A 30 4.64 12.09 4.15
CA ARG A 30 4.95 13.04 5.23
C ARG A 30 5.76 12.42 6.36
N LEU A 31 6.59 11.44 6.04
CA LEU A 31 7.57 10.85 6.94
C LEU A 31 8.87 11.65 6.92
N ASP A 32 9.54 11.70 8.05
CA ASP A 32 10.81 12.41 8.20
C ASP A 32 11.98 11.54 7.74
N GLY A 33 12.27 11.57 6.44
CA GLY A 33 13.42 10.87 5.88
C GLY A 33 14.76 11.56 6.16
N GLU A 34 14.77 12.86 6.44
CA GLU A 34 16.01 13.62 6.64
C GLU A 34 16.65 13.29 7.99
N ASN A 35 15.83 13.07 9.01
CA ASN A 35 16.32 12.66 10.33
C ASN A 35 16.26 11.13 10.56
N ASN A 36 15.81 10.34 9.58
CA ASN A 36 15.74 8.87 9.69
C ASN A 36 16.43 8.15 8.53
N LYS A 37 17.73 7.87 8.70
CA LYS A 37 18.56 7.19 7.70
C LYS A 37 18.14 5.75 7.38
N GLN A 38 17.33 5.11 8.23
CA GLN A 38 16.83 3.75 8.01
C GLN A 38 15.54 3.76 7.16
N LEU A 39 14.87 4.91 7.04
CA LEU A 39 13.60 5.02 6.36
C LEU A 39 13.67 4.63 4.87
N PRO A 40 14.68 5.04 4.09
CA PRO A 40 14.75 4.63 2.68
C PRO A 40 14.89 3.11 2.49
N TYR A 41 15.51 2.41 3.44
CA TYR A 41 15.57 0.94 3.42
C TYR A 41 14.19 0.33 3.70
N MET A 42 13.48 0.81 4.72
CA MET A 42 12.11 0.40 5.04
C MET A 42 11.14 0.68 3.89
N THR A 43 11.22 1.85 3.26
CA THR A 43 10.40 2.22 2.10
C THR A 43 10.63 1.29 0.91
N ARG A 44 11.86 0.84 0.66
CA ARG A 44 12.15 -0.15 -0.39
C ARG A 44 11.61 -1.55 -0.07
N MET A 45 11.59 -1.94 1.22
CA MET A 45 10.97 -3.21 1.64
C MET A 45 9.44 -3.18 1.48
N PHE A 46 8.80 -2.07 1.84
CA PHE A 46 7.39 -1.84 1.52
C PHE A 46 7.13 -1.90 0.00
N ALA A 47 7.96 -1.19 -0.77
CA ALA A 47 7.83 -1.09 -2.21
C ALA A 47 7.92 -2.45 -2.93
N SER A 48 8.92 -3.27 -2.60
CA SER A 48 9.11 -4.57 -3.26
C SER A 48 7.91 -5.49 -3.08
N ARG A 49 7.30 -5.46 -1.90
CA ARG A 49 6.10 -6.21 -1.55
C ARG A 49 4.89 -5.76 -2.36
N GLU A 50 4.68 -4.45 -2.52
CA GLU A 50 3.58 -3.92 -3.32
C GLU A 50 3.73 -4.24 -4.82
N ILE A 51 4.94 -4.17 -5.36
CA ILE A 51 5.23 -4.56 -6.74
C ILE A 51 4.88 -6.03 -6.94
N VAL A 52 5.37 -6.93 -6.08
CA VAL A 52 5.13 -8.36 -6.20
C VAL A 52 3.64 -8.67 -6.08
N LEU A 53 2.94 -8.14 -5.06
CA LEU A 53 1.50 -8.37 -4.88
C LEU A 53 0.69 -7.89 -6.09
N GLY A 54 0.99 -6.71 -6.63
CA GLY A 54 0.34 -6.21 -7.83
C GLY A 54 0.62 -7.11 -9.04
N ALA A 55 1.88 -7.48 -9.27
CA ALA A 55 2.29 -8.30 -10.41
C ALA A 55 1.65 -9.69 -10.39
N VAL A 56 1.67 -10.40 -9.24
CA VAL A 56 1.06 -11.73 -9.13
C VAL A 56 -0.46 -11.67 -9.24
N THR A 57 -1.09 -10.56 -8.78
CA THR A 57 -2.53 -10.35 -8.95
C THR A 57 -2.90 -10.18 -10.43
N LEU A 58 -2.10 -9.45 -11.21
CA LEU A 58 -2.30 -9.28 -12.66
C LEU A 58 -2.04 -10.57 -13.44
N ALA A 59 -1.04 -11.34 -13.05
CA ALA A 59 -0.72 -12.62 -13.67
C ALA A 59 -1.77 -13.71 -13.37
N SER A 60 -2.52 -13.56 -12.27
CA SER A 60 -3.50 -14.54 -11.81
C SER A 60 -4.90 -14.34 -12.43
N LYS A 61 -5.68 -15.43 -12.48
CA LYS A 61 -7.08 -15.43 -12.96
C LYS A 61 -8.01 -16.16 -12.00
N GLY A 62 -9.33 -15.98 -12.19
CA GLY A 62 -10.37 -16.72 -11.47
C GLY A 62 -10.23 -16.68 -9.94
N LYS A 63 -10.31 -17.86 -9.31
CA LYS A 63 -10.23 -18.01 -7.85
C LYS A 63 -8.90 -17.50 -7.27
N ALA A 64 -7.78 -17.78 -7.93
CA ALA A 64 -6.46 -17.36 -7.46
C ALA A 64 -6.33 -15.83 -7.38
N ARG A 65 -6.80 -15.12 -8.41
CA ARG A 65 -6.84 -13.64 -8.39
C ARG A 65 -7.72 -13.10 -7.27
N ARG A 66 -8.90 -13.69 -7.04
CA ARG A 66 -9.78 -13.27 -5.92
C ARG A 66 -9.11 -13.50 -4.56
N GLN A 67 -8.42 -14.62 -4.37
CA GLN A 67 -7.67 -14.88 -3.15
C GLN A 67 -6.53 -13.87 -2.95
N LEU A 68 -5.78 -13.53 -4.00
CA LEU A 68 -4.74 -12.51 -3.93
C LEU A 68 -5.27 -11.11 -3.61
N VAL A 69 -6.45 -10.74 -4.15
CA VAL A 69 -7.12 -9.50 -3.76
C VAL A 69 -7.51 -9.52 -2.28
N ALA A 70 -8.06 -10.63 -1.77
CA ALA A 70 -8.40 -10.76 -0.35
C ALA A 70 -7.17 -10.66 0.55
N VAL A 71 -6.05 -11.28 0.15
CA VAL A 71 -4.74 -11.11 0.82
C VAL A 71 -4.32 -9.64 0.78
N GLY A 72 -4.43 -8.97 -0.36
CA GLY A 72 -4.14 -7.54 -0.51
C GLY A 72 -4.96 -6.65 0.43
N ILE A 73 -6.24 -6.96 0.66
CA ILE A 73 -7.08 -6.24 1.62
C ILE A 73 -6.58 -6.46 3.05
N ALA A 74 -6.24 -7.69 3.43
CA ALA A 74 -5.74 -7.99 4.78
C ALA A 74 -4.42 -7.25 5.06
N VAL A 75 -3.58 -7.17 4.04
CA VAL A 75 -2.34 -6.43 4.00
C VAL A 75 -2.56 -4.93 4.23
N ASP A 76 -3.44 -4.32 3.44
CA ASP A 76 -3.71 -2.90 3.55
C ASP A 76 -4.35 -2.58 4.91
N GLY A 77 -5.14 -3.51 5.46
CA GLY A 77 -5.66 -3.42 6.82
C GLY A 77 -4.57 -3.43 7.89
N ALA A 78 -3.53 -4.25 7.72
CA ALA A 78 -2.37 -4.24 8.63
C ALA A 78 -1.59 -2.92 8.54
N ASP A 79 -1.41 -2.37 7.33
CA ASP A 79 -0.74 -1.08 7.12
C ASP A 79 -1.56 0.09 7.71
N ALA A 80 -2.89 0.06 7.52
CA ALA A 80 -3.80 1.03 8.13
C ALA A 80 -3.77 0.96 9.66
N PHE A 81 -3.72 -0.25 10.23
CA PHE A 81 -3.57 -0.42 11.67
C PHE A 81 -2.23 0.11 12.17
N ALA A 82 -1.12 -0.18 11.48
CA ALA A 82 0.20 0.32 11.84
C ALA A 82 0.25 1.87 11.80
N GLY A 83 -0.34 2.49 10.77
CA GLY A 83 -0.46 3.94 10.69
C GLY A 83 -1.32 4.54 11.80
N TYR A 84 -2.43 3.87 12.16
CA TYR A 84 -3.28 4.28 13.28
C TYR A 84 -2.58 4.16 14.63
N ASP A 85 -1.90 3.05 14.88
CA ASP A 85 -1.15 2.83 16.12
C ASP A 85 0.01 3.83 16.27
N ALA A 86 0.67 4.17 15.17
CA ALA A 86 1.69 5.22 15.15
C ALA A 86 1.12 6.61 15.51
N MET A 87 -0.11 6.94 15.09
CA MET A 87 -0.79 8.16 15.56
C MET A 87 -1.13 8.09 17.04
N ARG A 88 -1.72 6.97 17.46
CA ARG A 88 -2.18 6.76 18.84
C ARG A 88 -1.03 6.82 19.84
N SER A 89 0.12 6.27 19.49
CA SER A 89 1.33 6.26 20.32
C SER A 89 2.12 7.57 20.25
N GLY A 90 1.80 8.47 19.33
CA GLY A 90 2.56 9.71 19.09
C GLY A 90 3.89 9.47 18.37
N ALA A 91 4.12 8.29 17.81
CA ALA A 91 5.30 8.00 16.99
C ALA A 91 5.33 8.83 15.69
N VAL A 92 4.15 9.25 15.21
CA VAL A 92 4.00 10.21 14.12
C VAL A 92 2.95 11.27 14.47
N THR A 93 2.99 12.41 13.78
CA THR A 93 1.92 13.42 13.89
C THR A 93 0.60 12.87 13.33
N ASN A 94 -0.54 13.40 13.80
CA ASN A 94 -1.84 13.04 13.24
C ASN A 94 -1.92 13.27 11.72
N GLN A 95 -1.29 14.33 11.22
CA GLN A 95 -1.28 14.64 9.79
C GLN A 95 -0.47 13.62 8.98
N THR A 96 0.66 13.16 9.52
CA THR A 96 1.47 12.10 8.92
C THR A 96 0.71 10.78 8.95
N GLY A 97 0.13 10.41 10.09
CA GLY A 97 -0.59 9.16 10.20
C GLY A 97 -1.86 9.09 9.34
N ILE A 98 -2.61 10.19 9.17
CA ILE A 98 -3.70 10.25 8.17
C ILE A 98 -3.15 9.98 6.76
N GLY A 99 -1.97 10.52 6.43
CA GLY A 99 -1.29 10.27 5.17
C GLY A 99 -0.87 8.80 4.96
N LEU A 100 -0.69 8.03 6.03
CA LEU A 100 -0.40 6.59 5.98
C LEU A 100 -1.68 5.76 5.92
N VAL A 101 -2.68 6.10 6.73
CA VAL A 101 -3.93 5.33 6.88
C VAL A 101 -4.85 5.51 5.67
N ALA A 102 -5.00 6.72 5.15
CA ALA A 102 -5.99 6.99 4.11
C ALA A 102 -5.74 6.22 2.79
N PRO A 103 -4.50 6.14 2.26
CA PRO A 103 -4.22 5.33 1.08
C PRO A 103 -4.48 3.83 1.31
N ALA A 104 -4.11 3.31 2.49
CA ALA A 104 -4.32 1.92 2.85
C ALA A 104 -5.81 1.58 2.93
N VAL A 105 -6.61 2.39 3.63
CA VAL A 105 -8.07 2.22 3.68
C VAL A 105 -8.71 2.36 2.28
N GLY A 106 -8.23 3.30 1.46
CA GLY A 106 -8.69 3.43 0.08
C GLY A 106 -8.42 2.18 -0.76
N ALA A 107 -7.26 1.57 -0.61
CA ALA A 107 -6.88 0.33 -1.27
C ALA A 107 -7.72 -0.87 -0.77
N MET A 108 -8.02 -0.96 0.53
CA MET A 108 -8.96 -1.95 1.08
C MET A 108 -10.34 -1.84 0.43
N ILE A 109 -10.89 -0.62 0.34
CA ILE A 109 -12.20 -0.37 -0.26
C ILE A 109 -12.20 -0.74 -1.74
N ALA A 110 -11.16 -0.35 -2.49
CA ALA A 110 -11.02 -0.70 -3.89
C ALA A 110 -10.92 -2.22 -4.10
N GLY A 111 -10.18 -2.92 -3.23
CA GLY A 111 -10.08 -4.38 -3.23
C GLY A 111 -11.43 -5.04 -2.93
N ALA A 112 -12.14 -4.56 -1.91
CA ALA A 112 -13.47 -5.07 -1.54
C ALA A 112 -14.47 -4.89 -2.69
N ILE A 113 -14.53 -3.69 -3.29
CA ILE A 113 -15.33 -3.44 -4.49
C ILE A 113 -14.94 -4.42 -5.59
N GLY A 114 -13.64 -4.63 -5.82
CA GLY A 114 -13.13 -5.58 -6.80
C GLY A 114 -13.54 -7.04 -6.57
N LEU A 115 -13.76 -7.46 -5.31
CA LEU A 115 -14.27 -8.80 -4.97
C LEU A 115 -15.77 -8.96 -5.21
N PHE A 116 -16.54 -7.88 -5.02
CA PHE A 116 -18.00 -7.88 -5.16
C PHE A 116 -18.47 -7.52 -6.58
N SER A 117 -17.68 -6.76 -7.33
CA SER A 117 -17.90 -6.58 -8.76
C SER A 117 -17.65 -7.90 -9.46
N ARG A 118 -18.72 -8.59 -9.86
CA ARG A 118 -18.65 -9.80 -10.69
C ARG A 118 -17.74 -9.51 -11.90
N GLY A 119 -16.58 -10.15 -11.94
CA GLY A 119 -15.70 -10.21 -13.10
C GLY A 119 -16.11 -11.33 -14.04
#